data_AF-A0A521XIF8-F1
#
_entry.id   AF-A0A521XIF8-F1
#
_cell.length_a   1.000
_cell.length_b   1.000
_cell.length_c   1.000
_cell.angle_alpha   90.00
_cell.angle_beta   90.00
_cell.angle_gamma   90.00
#
_symmetry.space_group_name_H-M   'P 1'
#
loop_
_entity.id
_entity.type
_entity.pdbx_description
1 polymer ?
#
loop_
_entity_poly.entity_id
_entity_poly.type
_entity_poly.pdbx_seq_one_letter_code
_entity_poly.pdbx_strand_id
1 'polypeptide(L)'
;MGLLDVLLRPLRAPVVTRGYPSRSDVPDRGRHGTPELRPERCRATGDCVGACPTAAITIKDRGDGSTLWRLDYGLCVFCGHCVEACPEQAIVATGEFELAARRRDDVVATHIVRGGA
;
A
#
# COMPACT_ATOMS: atom_id res chain seq x y z
N MET A 1 1.64 -4.59 -47.60
CA MET A 1 1.64 -3.56 -46.55
C MET A 1 2.78 -2.62 -46.83
N GLY A 2 2.50 -1.37 -47.22
CA GLY A 2 3.55 -0.41 -47.57
C GLY A 2 4.12 0.29 -46.34
N LEU A 3 5.33 0.85 -46.46
CA LEU A 3 5.95 1.66 -45.40
C LEU A 3 5.04 2.82 -44.93
N LEU A 4 4.34 3.46 -45.88
CA LEU A 4 3.39 4.54 -45.59
C LEU A 4 2.19 4.06 -44.75
N ASP A 5 1.71 2.83 -44.93
CA ASP A 5 0.60 2.30 -44.12
C ASP A 5 1.01 2.13 -42.66
N VAL A 6 2.26 1.73 -42.41
CA VAL A 6 2.81 1.59 -41.06
C VAL A 6 2.96 2.96 -40.40
N LEU A 7 3.48 3.95 -41.14
CA LEU A 7 3.69 5.30 -40.64
C LEU A 7 2.38 6.04 -40.35
N LEU A 8 1.32 5.79 -41.14
CA LEU A 8 0.01 6.43 -40.95
C LEU A 8 -0.89 5.73 -39.92
N ARG A 9 -0.55 4.50 -39.50
CA ARG A 9 -1.35 3.73 -38.54
C ARG A 9 -1.58 4.44 -37.20
N PRO A 10 -0.59 5.09 -36.55
CA PRO A 10 -0.80 5.78 -35.28
C PRO A 10 -1.77 6.96 -35.38
N LEU A 11 -1.79 7.67 -36.52
CA LEU A 11 -2.67 8.83 -36.73
C LEU A 11 -4.14 8.43 -36.92
N ARG A 12 -4.38 7.19 -37.37
CA ARG A 12 -5.73 6.62 -37.55
C ARG A 12 -6.23 5.88 -36.31
N ALA A 13 -5.36 5.61 -35.34
CA ALA A 13 -5.73 4.92 -34.13
C ALA A 13 -6.50 5.86 -33.19
N PRO A 14 -7.47 5.35 -32.41
CA PRO A 14 -8.13 6.15 -31.38
C PRO A 14 -7.14 6.56 -30.30
N VAL A 15 -7.44 7.66 -29.59
CA VAL A 15 -6.65 8.10 -28.44
C VAL A 15 -6.79 7.08 -27.31
N VAL A 16 -5.68 6.44 -26.95
CA VAL A 16 -5.60 5.47 -25.84
C VAL A 16 -4.99 6.08 -24.57
N THR A 17 -4.49 7.32 -24.65
CA THR A 17 -3.95 8.03 -23.50
C THR A 17 -5.06 8.50 -22.58
N ARG A 18 -4.73 8.67 -21.29
CA ARG A 18 -5.63 9.24 -20.29
C ARG A 18 -5.09 10.57 -19.80
N GLY A 19 -6.01 11.49 -19.54
CA GLY A 19 -5.67 12.83 -19.05
C GLY A 19 -5.45 12.85 -17.54
N TYR A 20 -4.39 12.22 -17.04
CA TYR A 20 -4.00 12.43 -15.64
C TYR A 20 -3.54 13.89 -15.44
N PRO A 21 -3.96 14.60 -14.37
CA PRO A 21 -4.74 14.14 -13.23
C PRO A 21 -6.26 14.32 -13.35
N SER A 22 -6.77 15.00 -14.38
CA SER A 22 -8.21 15.33 -14.50
C SER A 22 -9.10 14.09 -14.67
N ARG A 23 -8.55 13.00 -15.19
CA ARG A 23 -9.18 11.68 -15.23
C ARG A 23 -8.17 10.63 -14.79
N SER A 24 -8.22 10.26 -13.51
CA SER A 24 -7.40 9.19 -12.93
C SER A 24 -7.84 7.81 -13.43
N ASP A 25 -6.89 6.88 -13.43
CA ASP A 25 -7.14 5.48 -13.70
C ASP A 25 -7.81 4.82 -12.50
N VAL A 26 -8.85 4.01 -12.76
CA VAL A 26 -9.35 3.08 -11.74
C VAL A 26 -8.38 1.91 -11.72
N PRO A 27 -7.75 1.58 -10.57
CA PRO A 27 -6.87 0.42 -10.48
C PRO A 27 -7.61 -0.84 -10.89
N ASP A 28 -6.91 -1.75 -11.57
CA ASP A 28 -7.46 -3.07 -11.90
C ASP A 28 -7.88 -3.83 -10.64
N ARG A 29 -8.93 -4.64 -10.78
CA ARG A 29 -9.39 -5.52 -9.70
C ARG A 29 -8.29 -6.50 -9.32
N GLY A 30 -7.94 -6.56 -8.04
CA GLY A 30 -6.87 -7.43 -7.52
C GLY A 30 -5.52 -6.74 -7.33
N ARG A 31 -5.39 -5.44 -7.66
CA ARG A 31 -4.21 -4.68 -7.27
C ARG A 31 -4.22 -4.43 -5.76
N HIS A 32 -3.15 -4.82 -5.08
CA HIS A 32 -2.90 -4.41 -3.70
C HIS A 32 -2.47 -2.93 -3.72
N GLY A 33 -3.40 -2.03 -3.36
CA GLY A 33 -3.05 -0.63 -3.12
C GLY A 33 -2.41 -0.45 -1.75
N THR A 34 -2.57 0.74 -1.19
CA THR A 34 -1.97 1.08 0.10
C THR A 34 -2.60 0.25 1.22
N PRO A 35 -1.81 -0.42 2.07
CA PRO A 35 -2.32 -1.03 3.28
C PRO A 35 -2.78 0.05 4.26
N GLU A 36 -4.05 0.07 4.62
CA GLU A 36 -4.62 0.96 5.65
C GLU A 36 -4.54 0.27 7.02
N LEU A 37 -4.06 1.01 8.02
CA LEU A 37 -3.97 0.53 9.41
C LEU A 37 -5.20 0.98 10.21
N ARG A 38 -5.83 0.02 10.88
CA ARG A 38 -6.98 0.19 11.76
C ARG A 38 -6.56 -0.09 13.20
N PRO A 39 -5.94 0.90 13.89
CA PRO A 39 -5.37 0.71 15.22
C PRO A 39 -6.37 0.24 16.26
N GLU A 40 -7.65 0.57 16.11
CA GLU A 40 -8.74 0.14 16.97
C GLU A 40 -9.03 -1.36 16.93
N ARG A 41 -8.54 -2.08 15.90
CA ARG A 41 -8.66 -3.54 15.76
C ARG A 41 -7.37 -4.29 16.07
N CYS A 42 -6.26 -3.58 16.20
CA CYS A 42 -4.95 -4.20 16.37
C CYS A 42 -4.76 -4.70 17.80
N ARG A 43 -4.45 -6.00 17.95
CA ARG A 43 -4.10 -6.65 19.23
C ARG A 43 -2.60 -6.86 19.41
N ALA A 44 -1.79 -6.25 18.55
CA ALA A 44 -0.32 -6.37 18.50
C ALA A 44 0.23 -7.81 18.59
N THR A 45 -0.41 -8.78 17.93
CA THR A 45 0.03 -10.20 17.91
C THR A 45 1.37 -10.45 17.21
N GLY A 46 1.76 -9.56 16.30
CA GLY A 46 3.04 -9.69 15.57
C GLY A 46 2.97 -10.49 14.27
N ASP A 47 1.84 -11.09 13.90
CA ASP A 47 1.73 -11.94 12.71
C ASP A 47 2.12 -11.19 11.42
N CYS A 48 1.72 -9.93 11.32
CA CYS A 48 2.06 -9.06 10.18
C CYS A 48 3.56 -8.74 10.10
N VAL A 49 4.28 -8.75 11.23
CA VAL A 49 5.74 -8.57 11.26
C VAL A 49 6.42 -9.81 10.68
N GLY A 50 6.00 -11.01 11.13
CA GLY A 50 6.53 -12.28 10.63
C GLY A 50 6.23 -12.53 9.15
N ALA A 51 5.06 -12.08 8.67
CA ALA A 51 4.66 -12.21 7.27
C ALA A 51 5.34 -11.22 6.32
N CYS A 52 5.94 -10.13 6.83
CA CYS A 52 6.49 -9.06 6.01
C CYS A 52 7.87 -9.44 5.42
N PRO A 53 8.00 -9.59 4.08
CA PRO A 53 9.26 -10.04 3.48
C PRO A 53 10.38 -8.98 3.52
N THR A 54 10.03 -7.70 3.72
CA THR A 54 10.98 -6.58 3.73
C THR A 54 11.19 -5.97 5.12
N ALA A 55 10.59 -6.54 6.16
CA ALA A 55 10.61 -5.98 7.51
C ALA A 55 10.11 -4.51 7.60
N ALA A 56 9.18 -4.12 6.71
CA ALA A 56 8.58 -2.79 6.69
C ALA A 56 7.67 -2.50 7.89
N ILE A 57 7.25 -3.53 8.62
CA ILE A 57 6.35 -3.43 9.78
C ILE A 57 7.14 -3.66 11.05
N THR A 58 6.93 -2.81 12.05
CA THR A 58 7.51 -2.95 13.39
C THR A 58 6.42 -2.85 14.45
N ILE A 59 6.47 -3.76 15.42
CA ILE A 59 5.69 -3.70 16.65
C ILE A 59 6.69 -3.62 17.81
N LYS A 60 6.50 -2.64 18.71
CA LYS A 60 7.41 -2.43 19.86
C LYS A 60 6.63 -2.00 21.10
N ASP A 61 6.78 -2.75 22.18
CA ASP A 61 6.28 -2.37 23.50
C ASP A 61 7.00 -1.10 24.01
N ARG A 62 6.23 -0.18 24.59
CA ARG A 62 6.72 1.09 25.16
C ARG A 62 6.88 1.04 26.68
N GLY A 63 6.45 -0.03 27.35
CA GLY A 63 6.60 -0.23 28.80
C GLY A 63 5.57 0.49 29.66
N ASP A 64 4.63 1.24 29.05
CA ASP A 64 3.50 1.91 29.70
C ASP A 64 2.18 1.16 29.47
N GLY A 65 2.24 -0.08 28.99
CA GLY A 65 1.09 -0.88 28.56
C GLY A 65 0.56 -0.50 27.18
N SER A 66 1.29 0.35 26.43
CA SER A 66 0.99 0.67 25.04
C SER A 66 2.06 0.13 24.08
N THR A 67 1.61 -0.20 22.88
CA THR A 67 2.46 -0.78 21.84
C THR A 67 2.51 0.15 20.63
N LEU A 68 3.72 0.41 20.15
CA LEU A 68 3.98 1.14 18.91
C LEU A 68 3.80 0.19 17.73
N TRP A 69 2.90 0.53 16.82
CA TRP A 69 2.73 -0.16 15.55
C TRP A 69 3.09 0.77 14.40
N ARG A 70 4.11 0.39 13.62
CA ARG A 70 4.68 1.21 12.55
C ARG A 70 4.70 0.43 11.24
N LEU A 71 4.34 1.09 10.15
CA LEU A 71 4.52 0.61 8.77
C LEU A 71 5.25 1.68 7.95
N ASP A 72 6.40 1.30 7.38
CA ASP A 72 7.15 2.14 6.45
C ASP A 72 6.78 1.79 4.99
N TYR A 73 5.95 2.63 4.36
CA TYR A 73 5.52 2.42 2.97
C TYR A 73 6.66 2.52 1.97
N GLY A 74 7.76 3.17 2.34
CA GLY A 74 8.95 3.23 1.50
C GLY A 74 9.86 2.02 1.62
N LEU A 75 9.59 1.06 2.52
CA LEU A 75 10.15 -0.31 2.51
C LEU A 75 9.12 -1.35 2.02
N CYS A 76 7.84 -1.00 2.04
CA CYS A 76 6.76 -1.88 1.63
C CYS A 76 6.82 -2.17 0.12
N VAL A 77 6.73 -3.44 -0.26
CA VAL A 77 6.60 -3.88 -1.66
C VAL A 77 5.15 -4.15 -2.07
N PHE A 78 4.19 -3.77 -1.22
CA PHE A 78 2.75 -3.89 -1.48
C PHE A 78 2.30 -5.32 -1.84
N CYS A 79 2.93 -6.34 -1.25
CA CYS A 79 2.65 -7.75 -1.57
C CYS A 79 1.31 -8.26 -1.02
N GLY A 80 0.75 -7.67 0.04
CA GLY A 80 -0.52 -8.08 0.64
C GLY A 80 -0.42 -9.15 1.74
N HIS A 81 0.74 -9.77 1.98
CA HIS A 81 0.87 -10.85 2.98
C HIS A 81 0.46 -10.44 4.40
N CYS A 82 0.72 -9.18 4.80
CA CYS A 82 0.31 -8.69 6.11
C CYS A 82 -1.22 -8.61 6.27
N VAL A 83 -1.95 -8.35 5.18
CA VAL A 83 -3.41 -8.32 5.14
C VAL A 83 -3.97 -9.72 5.33
N GLU A 84 -3.38 -10.71 4.67
CA GLU A 84 -3.78 -12.11 4.81
C GLU A 84 -3.43 -12.69 6.18
N ALA A 85 -2.26 -12.32 6.72
CA ALA A 85 -1.78 -12.82 8.01
C ALA A 85 -2.50 -12.24 9.22
N CYS A 86 -3.19 -11.10 9.09
CA CYS A 86 -3.79 -10.41 10.23
C CYS A 86 -5.16 -11.01 10.60
N PRO A 87 -5.29 -11.72 11.75
CA PRO A 87 -6.54 -12.38 12.12
C PRO A 87 -7.67 -11.40 12.42
N GLU A 88 -7.35 -10.23 12.98
CA GLU A 88 -8.34 -9.21 13.36
C GLU A 88 -8.70 -8.26 12.22
N GLN A 89 -8.10 -8.45 11.03
CA GLN A 89 -8.24 -7.55 9.88
C GLN A 89 -7.93 -6.09 10.22
N ALA A 90 -6.92 -5.89 11.07
CA ALA A 90 -6.45 -4.57 11.47
C ALA A 90 -5.64 -3.87 10.36
N ILE A 91 -5.12 -4.62 9.39
CA ILE A 91 -4.47 -4.08 8.19
C ILE A 91 -5.24 -4.56 6.96
N VAL A 92 -5.66 -3.63 6.10
CA VAL A 92 -6.51 -3.93 4.94
C VAL A 92 -5.95 -3.34 3.66
N ALA A 93 -6.07 -4.06 2.54
CA ALA A 93 -5.69 -3.52 1.25
C ALA A 93 -6.74 -2.52 0.76
N THR A 94 -6.30 -1.35 0.30
CA THR A 94 -7.15 -0.34 -0.33
C THR A 94 -6.89 -0.24 -1.83
N GLY A 95 -7.63 0.62 -2.52
CA GLY A 95 -7.34 1.03 -3.90
C GLY A 95 -6.37 2.20 -3.99
N GLU A 96 -5.93 2.79 -2.87
CA GLU A 96 -5.13 4.01 -2.88
C GLU A 96 -3.72 3.74 -3.42
N PHE A 97 -3.27 4.57 -4.37
CA PHE A 97 -1.95 4.43 -5.01
C PHE A 97 -1.17 5.74 -5.10
N GLU A 98 -1.75 6.86 -4.68
CA GLU A 98 -1.15 8.20 -4.82
C GLU A 98 -0.36 8.60 -3.55
N LEU A 99 0.57 7.74 -3.12
CA LEU A 99 1.37 7.92 -1.89
C LEU A 99 2.62 8.81 -2.03
N ALA A 100 2.77 9.51 -3.16
CA ALA A 100 3.99 10.27 -3.43
C ALA A 100 4.19 11.37 -2.38
N ALA A 101 5.34 11.34 -1.69
CA ALA A 101 5.70 12.35 -0.69
C ALA A 101 7.09 12.95 -0.96
N ARG A 102 7.38 14.07 -0.27
CA ARG A 102 8.65 14.80 -0.45
C ARG A 102 9.74 14.39 0.54
N ARG A 103 9.37 13.81 1.67
CA ARG A 103 10.30 13.37 2.71
C ARG A 103 10.05 11.91 3.06
N ARG A 104 11.08 11.24 3.56
CA ARG A 104 10.98 9.83 3.96
C ARG A 104 9.99 9.61 5.10
N ASP A 105 9.94 10.52 6.07
CA ASP A 105 9.06 10.36 7.23
C ASP A 105 7.57 10.52 6.88
N ASP A 106 7.25 11.16 5.75
CA ASP A 106 5.88 11.38 5.30
C ASP A 106 5.23 10.09 4.76
N VAL A 107 6.02 9.04 4.50
CA VAL A 107 5.55 7.72 4.05
C VAL A 107 5.66 6.66 5.15
N VAL A 108 5.63 7.08 6.40
CA VAL A 108 5.64 6.19 7.57
C VAL A 108 4.35 6.37 8.36
N ALA A 109 3.52 5.33 8.39
CA ALA A 109 2.35 5.29 9.27
C ALA A 109 2.78 4.79 10.66
N THR A 110 2.35 5.51 11.70
CA THR A 110 2.65 5.17 13.09
C THR A 110 1.40 5.31 13.94
N HIS A 111 1.04 4.24 14.65
CA HIS A 111 -0.07 4.22 15.58
C HIS A 111 0.35 3.67 16.94
N ILE A 112 -0.35 4.12 17.98
CA ILE A 112 -0.24 3.57 19.33
C ILE A 112 -1.48 2.72 19.56
N VAL A 113 -1.29 1.45 19.90
CA VAL A 113 -2.37 0.49 20.15
C VAL A 113 -2.34 0.05 21.60
N ARG A 114 -3.53 -0.13 22.17
CA ARG A 114 -3.73 -0.59 23.56
C ARG A 114 -4.11 -2.06 23.50
N GLY A 115 -3.14 -2.95 23.52
CA GLY A 115 -3.38 -4.40 23.53
C GLY A 115 -2.30 -5.18 22.82
N GLY A 116 -1.85 -6.25 23.48
CA GLY A 116 -0.83 -7.19 23.04
C GLY A 116 0.43 -7.08 23.89
N ALA A 117 0.64 -8.11 24.72
CA ALA A 117 1.83 -8.32 25.53
C ALA A 117 3.04 -8.73 24.68
#